data_AF-A0A382KGC1-F1
#
_entry.id   AF-A0A382KGC1-F1
#
_cell.length_a   1.000
_cell.length_b   1.000
_cell.length_c   1.000
_cell.angle_alpha   90.00
_cell.angle_beta   90.00
_cell.angle_gamma   90.00
#
_symmetry.space_group_name_H-M   'P 1'
#
loop_
_entity.id
_entity.type
_entity.pdbx_description
1 polymer ?
#
loop_
_entity_poly.entity_id
_entity_poly.type
_entity_poly.pdbx_seq_one_letter_code
_entity_poly.pdbx_strand_id
1 'polypeptide(L)'
;MSSWIIQYNPVTNLGFDMSFDSSMLHILKFDFNDKLVGGTIRHIQQVDAHTVVIKILGRTGTQFLLLSAHPMNARVHFINQPSKGQKQSHFANFLINHLVRGEITQIEQIGWDRILKITIDPFVEILKGVPKSLIVELMGKHSNIVLVEEDSQQILESIKHIDDTMSRFRVVLPGEVYELPPQQEKLDPIQVSQHEFVAAFQDQPDISWRTIMNVIDGINPILA
;
A
#
# COMPACT_ATOMS: atom_id res chain seq x y z
N MET A 1 26.67 24.91 3.73
CA MET A 1 26.78 23.43 3.63
C MET A 1 25.57 22.97 2.87
N SER A 2 25.81 22.59 1.62
CA SER A 2 24.88 22.47 0.50
C SER A 2 23.92 21.29 0.61
N SER A 3 22.62 21.58 0.65
CA SER A 3 21.54 20.61 0.45
C SER A 3 21.37 20.33 -1.05
N TRP A 4 21.95 19.24 -1.52
CA TRP A 4 21.57 18.61 -2.78
C TRP A 4 20.71 17.39 -2.45
N ILE A 5 19.47 17.63 -2.02
CA ILE A 5 18.42 16.62 -2.17
C ILE A 5 17.73 16.97 -3.48
N ILE A 6 18.13 16.25 -4.52
CA ILE A 6 17.50 16.23 -5.82
C ILE A 6 16.01 15.92 -5.59
N GLN A 7 15.13 16.85 -5.98
CA GLN A 7 13.74 16.53 -6.25
C GLN A 7 13.74 15.51 -7.39
N TYR A 8 13.73 14.23 -7.06
CA TYR A 8 13.60 13.17 -8.05
C TYR A 8 12.14 13.16 -8.51
N ASN A 9 11.90 13.78 -9.67
CA ASN A 9 10.64 13.67 -10.39
C ASN A 9 10.89 12.76 -11.61
N PRO A 10 10.57 11.45 -11.54
CA PRO A 10 11.06 10.50 -12.53
C PRO A 10 10.24 10.46 -13.82
N VAL A 11 9.28 11.37 -13.98
CA VAL A 11 8.41 11.41 -15.16
C VAL A 11 9.00 12.44 -16.11
N THR A 12 9.46 12.02 -17.30
CA THR A 12 9.05 12.60 -18.62
C THR A 12 9.90 12.25 -19.85
N ASN A 13 11.07 11.58 -19.78
CA ASN A 13 11.95 11.52 -20.97
C ASN A 13 12.15 10.16 -21.69
N LEU A 14 11.37 9.11 -21.36
CA LEU A 14 11.54 7.79 -21.99
C LEU A 14 10.29 7.18 -22.65
N GLY A 15 9.16 7.89 -22.73
CA GLY A 15 7.93 7.33 -23.31
C GLY A 15 7.30 6.17 -22.51
N PHE A 16 7.91 5.80 -21.38
CA PHE A 16 7.34 4.94 -20.35
C PHE A 16 6.78 5.84 -19.25
N ASP A 17 5.47 5.81 -19.05
CA ASP A 17 4.84 6.42 -17.88
C ASP A 17 5.24 5.55 -16.67
N MET A 18 6.16 6.06 -15.84
CA MET A 18 6.60 5.36 -14.63
C MET A 18 5.45 5.35 -13.62
N SER A 19 4.58 4.36 -13.72
CA SER A 19 3.57 4.08 -12.70
C SER A 19 4.25 3.58 -11.43
N PHE A 20 3.68 3.92 -10.27
CA PHE A 20 4.04 3.30 -9.00
C PHE A 20 3.87 1.77 -9.11
N ASP A 21 4.97 1.04 -9.05
CA ASP A 21 5.00 -0.41 -9.26
C ASP A 21 5.34 -1.20 -7.98
N SER A 22 5.33 -2.53 -8.10
CA SER A 22 5.58 -3.44 -7.00
C SER A 22 7.03 -3.38 -6.50
N SER A 23 8.01 -3.34 -7.41
CA SER A 23 9.42 -3.23 -7.05
C SER A 23 9.71 -1.94 -6.25
N MET A 24 9.09 -0.83 -6.64
CA MET A 24 9.19 0.44 -5.93
C MET A 24 8.56 0.35 -4.55
N LEU A 25 7.38 -0.29 -4.44
CA LEU A 25 6.75 -0.54 -3.15
C LEU A 25 7.64 -1.40 -2.24
N HIS A 26 8.28 -2.43 -2.80
CA HIS A 26 9.18 -3.32 -2.06
C HIS A 26 10.34 -2.56 -1.43
N ILE A 27 10.93 -1.62 -2.18
CA ILE A 27 12.01 -0.74 -1.69
C ILE A 27 11.47 0.22 -0.62
N LEU A 28 10.37 0.93 -0.90
CA LEU A 28 9.80 1.91 0.02
C LEU A 28 9.34 1.30 1.35
N LYS A 29 8.89 0.05 1.34
CA LYS A 29 8.52 -0.72 2.54
C LYS A 29 9.67 -0.76 3.56
N PHE A 30 10.93 -0.83 3.14
CA PHE A 30 12.07 -0.80 4.08
C PHE A 30 12.17 0.55 4.80
N ASP A 31 12.04 1.66 4.08
CA ASP A 31 12.01 3.01 4.67
C ASP A 31 10.81 3.20 5.61
N PHE A 32 9.66 2.63 5.26
CA PHE A 32 8.47 2.67 6.10
C PHE A 32 8.69 1.89 7.40
N ASN A 33 9.27 0.68 7.32
CA ASN A 33 9.58 -0.11 8.50
C ASN A 33 10.52 0.64 9.45
N ASP A 34 11.63 1.18 8.93
CA ASP A 34 12.63 1.90 9.73
C ASP A 34 12.03 3.12 10.47
N LYS A 35 11.16 3.88 9.80
CA LYS A 35 10.66 5.16 10.32
C LYS A 35 9.34 5.08 11.07
N LEU A 36 8.50 4.07 10.79
CA LEU A 36 7.10 4.05 11.24
C LEU A 36 6.78 2.93 12.22
N VAL A 37 7.47 1.78 12.19
CA VAL A 37 7.20 0.68 13.14
C VAL A 37 7.62 1.10 14.55
N GLY A 38 6.77 0.79 15.53
CA GLY A 38 6.81 1.32 16.90
C GLY A 38 6.35 2.78 17.01
N GLY A 39 5.92 3.39 15.91
CA GLY A 39 5.43 4.76 15.87
C GLY A 39 3.96 4.86 16.27
N THR A 40 3.60 5.96 16.92
CA THR A 40 2.21 6.23 17.35
C THR A 40 1.48 7.09 16.33
N ILE A 41 0.27 6.69 15.91
CA ILE A 41 -0.59 7.52 15.08
C ILE A 41 -1.10 8.71 15.89
N ARG A 42 -0.81 9.93 15.43
CA ARG A 42 -1.19 11.18 16.12
C ARG A 42 -2.38 11.88 15.50
N HIS A 43 -2.53 11.78 14.19
CA HIS A 43 -3.65 12.39 13.48
C HIS A 43 -3.82 11.72 12.13
N ILE A 44 -5.05 11.72 11.62
CA ILE A 44 -5.39 11.23 10.28
C ILE A 44 -6.29 12.29 9.66
N GLN A 45 -6.07 12.62 8.40
CA GLN A 45 -6.96 13.51 7.64
C GLN A 45 -7.09 13.03 6.20
N GLN A 46 -8.26 13.23 5.62
CA GLN A 46 -8.48 13.03 4.20
C GLN A 46 -8.31 14.36 3.47
N VAL A 47 -7.43 14.41 2.48
CA VAL A 47 -7.11 15.64 1.72
C VAL A 47 -8.00 15.79 0.49
N ASP A 48 -8.41 14.69 -0.12
CA ASP A 48 -9.34 14.61 -1.25
C ASP A 48 -10.13 13.29 -1.20
N ALA A 49 -11.03 13.05 -2.16
CA ALA A 49 -11.88 11.86 -2.20
C ALA A 49 -11.13 10.51 -2.21
N HIS A 50 -9.83 10.50 -2.54
CA HIS A 50 -9.04 9.29 -2.72
C HIS A 50 -7.76 9.25 -1.87
N THR A 51 -7.48 10.28 -1.08
CA THR A 51 -6.17 10.43 -0.43
C THR A 51 -6.30 10.75 1.05
N VAL A 52 -5.62 9.94 1.88
CA VAL A 52 -5.50 10.12 3.33
C VAL A 52 -4.04 10.40 3.69
N VAL A 53 -3.82 11.26 4.67
CA VAL A 53 -2.52 11.47 5.29
C VAL A 53 -2.57 11.07 6.75
N ILE A 54 -1.62 10.23 7.16
CA ILE A 54 -1.43 9.79 8.55
C ILE A 54 -0.21 10.53 9.11
N LYS A 55 -0.41 11.27 10.19
CA LYS A 55 0.65 11.85 11.01
C LYS A 55 1.07 10.83 12.05
N ILE A 56 2.33 10.41 12.01
CA ILE A 56 2.88 9.37 12.86
C ILE A 56 4.02 9.98 13.67
N LEU A 57 4.04 9.78 14.98
CA LEU A 57 5.21 10.09 15.81
C LEU A 57 6.05 8.82 15.91
N GLY A 58 7.12 8.75 15.13
CA GLY A 58 8.10 7.68 15.17
C GLY A 58 9.31 8.04 16.03
N ARG A 59 10.32 7.16 16.02
CA ARG A 59 11.56 7.31 16.81
C ARG A 59 12.41 8.52 16.39
N THR A 60 12.41 8.82 15.09
CA THR A 60 13.18 9.92 14.49
C THR A 60 12.42 11.24 14.41
N GLY A 61 11.20 11.28 14.97
CA GLY A 61 10.34 12.45 14.99
C GLY A 61 9.00 12.22 14.28
N THR A 62 8.34 13.33 13.95
CA THR A 62 7.05 13.29 13.26
C THR A 62 7.24 13.00 11.77
N GLN A 63 6.54 11.99 11.27
CA GLN A 63 6.45 11.63 9.86
C GLN A 63 5.01 11.86 9.37
N PHE A 64 4.86 12.19 8.09
CA PHE A 64 3.56 12.24 7.43
C PHE A 64 3.56 11.27 6.26
N LEU A 65 2.74 10.23 6.36
CA LEU A 65 2.58 9.23 5.31
C LEU A 65 1.32 9.55 4.49
N LEU A 66 1.48 9.80 3.19
CA LEU A 66 0.38 9.99 2.26
C LEU A 66 0.03 8.65 1.61
N LEU A 67 -1.25 8.28 1.68
CA LEU A 67 -1.86 7.12 1.05
C LEU A 67 -2.87 7.60 0.01
N SER A 68 -2.60 7.39 -1.28
CA SER A 68 -3.52 7.80 -2.35
C SER A 68 -3.99 6.59 -3.13
N ALA A 69 -5.31 6.42 -3.19
CA ALA A 69 -6.01 5.47 -4.05
C ALA A 69 -6.58 6.16 -5.31
N HIS A 70 -5.96 7.26 -5.75
CA HIS A 70 -6.44 8.00 -6.93
C HIS A 70 -6.33 7.13 -8.21
N PRO A 71 -7.37 7.06 -9.07
CA PRO A 71 -7.39 6.15 -10.23
C PRO A 71 -6.19 6.23 -11.18
N MET A 72 -5.60 7.42 -11.31
CA MET A 72 -4.44 7.69 -12.17
C MET A 72 -3.13 7.90 -11.41
N ASN A 73 -3.19 8.11 -10.10
CA ASN A 73 -2.02 8.56 -9.32
C ASN A 73 -1.98 7.89 -7.95
N ALA A 74 -2.26 6.59 -7.94
CA ALA A 74 -2.20 5.77 -6.74
C ALA A 74 -0.75 5.63 -6.30
N ARG A 75 -0.45 5.99 -5.04
CA ARG A 75 0.90 6.00 -4.49
C ARG A 75 0.90 6.04 -2.97
N VAL A 76 2.03 5.63 -2.39
CA VAL A 76 2.35 5.80 -0.97
C VAL A 76 3.74 6.41 -0.82
N HIS A 77 3.88 7.48 -0.04
CA HIS A 77 5.18 8.13 0.19
C HIS A 77 5.12 9.09 1.39
N PHE A 78 6.29 9.46 1.90
CA PHE A 78 6.42 10.53 2.89
C PHE A 78 6.21 11.90 2.27
N ILE A 79 5.62 12.81 3.05
CA ILE A 79 5.50 14.24 2.72
C ILE A 79 6.04 15.09 3.88
N ASN A 80 6.51 16.30 3.58
CA ASN A 80 7.03 17.20 4.61
C ASN A 80 5.90 17.80 5.48
N GLN A 81 4.78 18.12 4.85
CA GLN A 81 3.61 18.68 5.51
C GLN A 81 2.36 18.32 4.69
N PRO A 82 1.23 18.05 5.34
CA PRO A 82 -0.02 17.82 4.63
C PRO A 82 -0.61 19.12 4.10
N SER A 83 -1.36 19.02 3.00
CA SER A 83 -2.32 20.05 2.61
C SER A 83 -3.46 20.14 3.61
N LYS A 84 -4.28 21.20 3.51
CA LYS A 84 -5.46 21.35 4.35
C LYS A 84 -6.45 20.22 4.05
N GLY A 85 -6.81 19.44 5.08
CA GLY A 85 -7.80 18.38 4.97
C GLY A 85 -9.19 18.89 4.58
N GLN A 86 -10.04 17.97 4.13
CA GLN A 86 -11.46 18.21 3.88
C GLN A 86 -12.18 18.53 5.20
N LYS A 87 -13.20 19.40 5.13
CA LYS A 87 -13.96 19.82 6.33
C LYS A 87 -14.72 18.67 7.00
N GLN A 88 -15.19 17.69 6.21
CA GLN A 88 -15.90 16.52 6.69
C GLN A 88 -15.46 15.33 5.84
N SER A 89 -15.03 14.26 6.49
CA SER A 89 -14.66 13.00 5.86
C SER A 89 -15.12 11.86 6.77
N HIS A 90 -16.08 11.07 6.28
CA HIS A 90 -16.55 9.88 7.00
C HIS A 90 -15.41 8.89 7.22
N PHE A 91 -14.65 8.59 6.16
CA PHE A 91 -13.55 7.64 6.23
C PHE A 91 -12.44 8.09 7.20
N ALA A 92 -11.96 9.34 7.12
CA ALA A 92 -10.94 9.82 8.05
C ALA A 92 -11.45 9.85 9.49
N ASN A 93 -12.70 10.27 9.72
CA ASN A 93 -13.28 10.23 11.07
C ASN A 93 -13.35 8.80 11.62
N PHE A 94 -13.70 7.82 10.77
CA PHE A 94 -13.71 6.41 11.13
C PHE A 94 -12.29 5.93 11.49
N LEU A 95 -11.30 6.21 10.64
CA LEU A 95 -9.90 5.89 10.93
C LEU A 95 -9.41 6.56 12.22
N ILE A 96 -9.77 7.82 12.48
CA ILE A 96 -9.41 8.54 13.71
C ILE A 96 -9.91 7.76 14.92
N ASN A 97 -11.19 7.37 14.93
CA ASN A 97 -11.81 6.68 16.05
C ASN A 97 -11.20 5.30 16.31
N HIS A 98 -10.66 4.65 15.27
CA HIS A 98 -10.14 3.28 15.36
C HIS A 98 -8.62 3.20 15.54
N LEU A 99 -7.86 4.19 15.07
CA LEU A 99 -6.41 4.09 14.90
C LEU A 99 -5.60 5.16 15.65
N VAL A 100 -6.16 6.33 15.96
CA VAL A 100 -5.39 7.39 16.63
C VAL A 100 -4.98 6.95 18.03
N ARG A 101 -3.75 7.28 18.41
CA ARG A 101 -2.99 6.77 19.57
C ARG A 101 -2.53 5.31 19.44
N GLY A 102 -2.99 4.56 18.44
CA GLY A 102 -2.50 3.22 18.16
C GLY A 102 -1.04 3.21 17.73
N GLU A 103 -0.38 2.08 17.95
CA GLU A 103 1.01 1.83 17.60
C GLU A 103 1.08 1.00 16.32
N ILE A 104 1.90 1.42 15.36
CA ILE A 104 2.16 0.64 14.15
C ILE A 104 3.11 -0.50 14.52
N THR A 105 2.66 -1.74 14.41
CA THR A 105 3.42 -2.93 14.83
C THR A 105 4.09 -3.64 13.66
N GLN A 106 3.52 -3.55 12.46
CA GLN A 106 4.07 -4.20 11.27
C GLN A 106 3.74 -3.41 10.01
N ILE A 107 4.67 -3.39 9.07
CA ILE A 107 4.45 -2.88 7.71
C ILE A 107 5.00 -3.90 6.73
N GLU A 108 4.15 -4.42 5.85
CA GLU A 108 4.54 -5.41 4.86
C GLU A 108 3.92 -5.14 3.51
N GLN A 109 4.58 -5.68 2.48
CA GLN A 109 3.99 -5.83 1.17
C GLN A 109 3.40 -7.23 1.09
N ILE A 110 2.18 -7.36 0.56
CA ILE A 110 1.56 -8.67 0.33
C ILE A 110 2.08 -9.25 -0.98
N GLY A 111 2.84 -10.34 -0.91
CA GLY A 111 3.49 -10.96 -2.06
C GLY A 111 4.36 -9.96 -2.84
N TRP A 112 4.27 -10.02 -4.17
CA TRP A 112 4.84 -9.04 -5.09
C TRP A 112 3.76 -8.19 -5.75
N ASP A 113 2.63 -8.05 -5.05
CA ASP A 113 1.56 -7.18 -5.46
C ASP A 113 1.78 -5.75 -4.97
N ARG A 114 1.06 -4.81 -5.58
CA ARG A 114 1.09 -3.39 -5.16
C ARG A 114 0.16 -3.14 -3.97
N ILE A 115 0.30 -3.96 -2.93
CA ILE A 115 -0.54 -3.94 -1.74
C ILE A 115 0.36 -3.76 -0.51
N LEU A 116 0.19 -2.63 0.18
CA LEU A 116 0.85 -2.34 1.46
C LEU A 116 -0.12 -2.64 2.60
N LYS A 117 0.28 -3.47 3.54
CA LYS A 117 -0.46 -3.73 4.78
C LYS A 117 0.28 -3.08 5.94
N ILE A 118 -0.42 -2.21 6.67
CA ILE A 118 0.07 -1.57 7.89
C ILE A 118 -0.77 -2.12 9.04
N THR A 119 -0.17 -2.88 9.96
CA THR A 119 -0.85 -3.41 11.15
C THR A 119 -0.65 -2.46 12.33
N ILE A 120 -1.74 -2.20 13.04
CA ILE A 120 -1.83 -1.23 14.13
C ILE A 120 -2.48 -1.89 15.35
N ASP A 121 -1.77 -1.86 16.46
CA ASP A 121 -2.34 -2.19 17.76
C ASP A 121 -3.10 -0.96 18.29
N PRO A 122 -4.42 -1.05 18.53
CA PRO A 122 -5.19 0.08 18.99
C PRO A 122 -4.83 0.45 20.42
N PHE A 123 -4.87 1.74 20.72
CA PHE A 123 -4.74 2.21 22.10
C PHE A 123 -6.04 1.97 22.85
N VAL A 124 -5.98 1.15 23.90
CA VAL A 124 -7.11 0.86 24.79
C VAL A 124 -6.60 0.92 26.24
N GLU A 125 -7.34 1.58 27.13
CA GLU A 125 -6.84 1.91 28.48
C GLU A 125 -6.85 0.72 29.46
N ILE A 126 -7.70 -0.28 29.22
CA ILE A 126 -7.98 -1.34 30.21
C ILE A 126 -7.71 -2.74 29.64
N LEU A 127 -8.14 -3.01 28.41
CA LEU A 127 -8.03 -4.31 27.75
C LEU A 127 -7.09 -4.23 26.55
N LYS A 128 -6.57 -5.36 26.09
CA LYS A 128 -5.90 -5.41 24.79
C LYS A 128 -6.97 -5.33 23.70
N GLY A 129 -6.93 -4.27 22.89
CA GLY A 129 -7.81 -4.17 21.72
C GLY A 129 -7.35 -5.09 20.59
N VAL A 130 -8.28 -5.47 19.72
CA VAL A 130 -7.96 -6.32 18.57
C VAL A 130 -7.16 -5.50 17.53
N PRO A 131 -6.00 -6.01 17.07
CA PRO A 131 -5.21 -5.36 16.04
C PRO A 131 -6.03 -5.10 14.78
N LYS A 132 -5.67 -4.05 14.06
CA LYS A 132 -6.32 -3.67 12.81
C LYS A 132 -5.28 -3.51 11.73
N SER A 133 -5.65 -3.79 10.50
CA SER A 133 -4.77 -3.55 9.37
C SER A 133 -5.38 -2.54 8.41
N LEU A 134 -4.58 -1.53 8.07
CA LEU A 134 -4.86 -0.62 6.98
C LEU A 134 -4.20 -1.17 5.73
N ILE A 135 -5.01 -1.69 4.81
CA ILE A 135 -4.59 -2.30 3.56
C ILE A 135 -4.72 -1.26 2.45
N VAL A 136 -3.62 -0.98 1.76
CA VAL A 136 -3.52 0.03 0.71
C VAL A 136 -3.21 -0.67 -0.61
N GLU A 137 -4.22 -0.75 -1.46
CA GLU A 137 -4.14 -1.41 -2.77
C GLU A 137 -3.89 -0.34 -3.84
N LEU A 138 -2.79 -0.45 -4.56
CA LEU A 138 -2.33 0.56 -5.55
C LEU A 138 -2.48 0.00 -6.96
N MET A 139 -3.73 -0.22 -7.39
CA MET A 139 -4.10 -0.89 -8.64
C MET A 139 -4.76 0.05 -9.67
N GLY A 140 -4.31 1.31 -9.76
CA GLY A 140 -4.89 2.31 -10.65
C GLY A 140 -6.37 2.56 -10.34
N LYS A 141 -7.27 2.39 -11.31
CA LYS A 141 -8.73 2.58 -11.14
C LYS A 141 -9.38 1.68 -10.08
N HIS A 142 -8.71 0.58 -9.73
CA HIS A 142 -9.13 -0.37 -8.70
C HIS A 142 -8.45 -0.12 -7.33
N SER A 143 -7.64 0.93 -7.21
CA SER A 143 -6.98 1.26 -5.95
C SER A 143 -8.00 1.51 -4.83
N ASN A 144 -7.62 1.12 -3.62
CA ASN A 144 -8.45 1.26 -2.44
C ASN A 144 -7.59 1.43 -1.18
N ILE A 145 -8.22 1.91 -0.11
CA ILE A 145 -7.65 1.94 1.24
C ILE A 145 -8.73 1.34 2.13
N VAL A 146 -8.44 0.19 2.71
CA VAL A 146 -9.40 -0.65 3.44
C VAL A 146 -8.89 -0.83 4.87
N LEU A 147 -9.73 -0.57 5.85
CA LEU A 147 -9.46 -0.90 7.24
C LEU A 147 -10.14 -2.24 7.56
N VAL A 148 -9.35 -3.19 8.04
CA VAL A 148 -9.81 -4.51 8.45
C VAL A 148 -9.47 -4.78 9.91
N GLU A 149 -10.26 -5.62 10.57
CA GLU A 149 -9.92 -6.23 11.85
C GLU A 149 -9.08 -7.49 11.60
N GLU A 150 -7.98 -7.67 12.34
CA GLU A 150 -6.93 -8.63 11.96
C GLU A 150 -7.27 -10.11 12.23
N ASP A 151 -7.97 -10.42 13.32
CA ASP A 151 -8.36 -11.78 13.69
C ASP A 151 -9.49 -12.30 12.80
N SER A 152 -10.54 -11.50 12.57
CA SER A 152 -11.69 -11.91 11.74
C SER A 152 -11.54 -11.61 10.26
N GLN A 153 -10.57 -10.77 9.88
CA GLN A 153 -10.45 -10.19 8.54
C GLN A 153 -11.69 -9.41 8.08
N GLN A 154 -12.61 -9.05 8.98
CA GLN A 154 -13.78 -8.24 8.61
C GLN A 154 -13.37 -6.83 8.20
N ILE A 155 -13.90 -6.38 7.07
CA ILE A 155 -13.80 -5.00 6.61
C ILE A 155 -14.60 -4.13 7.57
N LEU A 156 -13.92 -3.18 8.20
CA LEU A 156 -14.54 -2.19 9.07
C LEU A 156 -15.01 -0.99 8.26
N GLU A 157 -14.17 -0.53 7.33
CA GLU A 157 -14.48 0.59 6.44
C GLU A 157 -13.51 0.64 5.25
N SER A 158 -13.88 1.29 4.15
CA SER A 158 -12.95 1.60 3.07
C SER A 158 -13.16 2.99 2.47
N ILE A 159 -12.13 3.55 1.83
CA ILE A 159 -12.24 4.83 1.13
C ILE A 159 -13.14 4.73 -0.12
N LYS A 160 -13.26 3.53 -0.68
CA LYS A 160 -14.10 3.23 -1.84
C LYS A 160 -14.86 1.92 -1.59
N HIS A 161 -16.16 2.04 -1.39
CA HIS A 161 -17.08 0.90 -1.34
C HIS A 161 -17.20 0.26 -2.72
N ILE A 162 -17.09 -1.07 -2.78
CA ILE A 162 -17.22 -1.86 -4.00
C ILE A 162 -18.30 -2.91 -3.75
N ASP A 163 -19.44 -2.78 -4.42
CA ASP A 163 -20.50 -3.80 -4.39
C ASP A 163 -20.36 -4.81 -5.55
N ASP A 164 -21.27 -5.77 -5.58
CA ASP A 164 -21.36 -6.83 -6.59
C ASP A 164 -21.69 -6.31 -8.00
N THR A 165 -22.27 -5.11 -8.11
CA THR A 165 -22.55 -4.45 -9.39
C THR A 165 -21.29 -3.81 -9.97
N MET A 166 -20.37 -3.35 -9.12
CA MET A 166 -19.11 -2.72 -9.50
C MET A 166 -18.01 -3.73 -9.81
N SER A 167 -18.01 -4.89 -9.14
CA SER A 167 -16.97 -5.91 -9.26
C SER A 167 -17.57 -7.30 -9.17
N ARG A 168 -17.27 -8.14 -10.17
CA ARG A 168 -17.64 -9.56 -10.14
C ARG A 168 -16.65 -10.44 -9.37
N PHE A 169 -15.51 -9.87 -8.97
CA PHE A 169 -14.40 -10.64 -8.39
C PHE A 169 -14.48 -10.70 -6.88
N ARG A 170 -14.80 -9.57 -6.23
CA ARG A 170 -14.96 -9.45 -4.79
C ARG A 170 -15.74 -8.19 -4.43
N VAL A 171 -16.37 -8.24 -3.27
CA VAL A 171 -17.07 -7.12 -2.61
C VAL A 171 -16.12 -6.50 -1.58
N VAL A 172 -16.14 -5.17 -1.46
CA VAL A 172 -15.41 -4.41 -0.43
C VAL A 172 -16.40 -3.47 0.25
N LEU A 173 -17.10 -4.01 1.25
CA LEU A 173 -18.11 -3.31 2.04
C LEU A 173 -17.92 -3.62 3.54
N PRO A 174 -18.29 -2.70 4.44
CA PRO A 174 -18.28 -2.96 5.88
C PRO A 174 -19.06 -4.23 6.25
N GLY A 175 -18.46 -5.08 7.08
CA GLY A 175 -19.03 -6.35 7.54
C GLY A 175 -18.68 -7.57 6.68
N GLU A 176 -18.23 -7.37 5.45
CA GLU A 176 -17.72 -8.45 4.59
C GLU A 176 -16.31 -8.88 5.03
N VAL A 177 -15.94 -10.13 4.71
CA VAL A 177 -14.57 -10.62 4.93
C VAL A 177 -13.66 -10.07 3.83
N TYR A 178 -12.50 -9.54 4.21
CA TYR A 178 -11.52 -9.06 3.25
C TYR A 178 -10.90 -10.21 2.46
N GLU A 179 -10.99 -10.12 1.14
CA GLU A 179 -10.32 -11.01 0.20
C GLU A 179 -9.32 -10.21 -0.63
N LEU A 180 -8.14 -10.78 -0.90
CA LEU A 180 -7.15 -10.14 -1.77
C LEU A 180 -7.70 -9.96 -3.20
N PRO A 181 -7.23 -8.96 -3.95
CA PRO A 181 -7.42 -8.91 -5.39
C PRO A 181 -6.96 -10.23 -6.05
N PRO A 182 -7.54 -10.62 -7.21
CA PRO A 182 -7.15 -11.82 -7.92
C PRO A 182 -5.64 -11.88 -8.17
N GLN A 183 -5.00 -12.92 -7.64
CA GLN A 183 -3.55 -13.13 -7.72
C GLN A 183 -3.18 -13.77 -9.07
N GLN A 184 -1.99 -13.46 -9.57
CA GLN A 184 -1.39 -14.15 -10.71
C GLN A 184 -0.40 -15.19 -10.22
N GLU A 185 -0.39 -16.38 -10.82
CA GLU A 185 0.59 -17.41 -10.50
C GLU A 185 1.93 -17.10 -11.20
N LYS A 186 2.76 -16.29 -10.53
CA LYS A 186 4.09 -15.92 -10.99
C LYS A 186 5.15 -16.29 -9.97
N LEU A 187 6.39 -16.39 -10.42
CA LEU A 187 7.53 -16.70 -9.56
C LEU A 187 7.97 -15.49 -8.74
N ASP A 188 8.23 -15.70 -7.46
CA ASP A 188 8.83 -14.71 -6.58
C ASP A 188 10.28 -14.43 -7.01
N PRO A 189 10.65 -13.18 -7.39
CA PRO A 189 11.99 -12.85 -7.86
C PRO A 189 13.12 -13.04 -6.84
N ILE A 190 12.82 -13.16 -5.55
CA ILE A 190 13.80 -13.35 -4.48
C ILE A 190 13.84 -14.81 -4.01
N GLN A 191 12.69 -15.49 -3.96
CA GLN A 191 12.61 -16.86 -3.43
C GLN A 191 12.76 -17.95 -4.51
N VAL A 192 12.62 -17.61 -5.79
CA VAL A 192 12.75 -18.58 -6.89
C VAL A 192 14.12 -19.26 -6.88
N SER A 193 14.14 -20.59 -6.94
CA SER A 193 15.38 -21.35 -7.06
C SER A 193 15.96 -21.25 -8.48
N GLN A 194 17.27 -21.46 -8.62
CA GLN A 194 17.92 -21.50 -9.93
C GLN A 194 17.26 -22.51 -10.87
N HIS A 195 16.85 -23.67 -10.36
CA HIS A 195 16.22 -24.71 -11.15
C HIS A 195 14.85 -24.27 -11.67
N GLU A 196 13.99 -23.73 -10.80
CA GLU A 196 12.66 -23.22 -11.18
C GLU A 196 12.77 -22.06 -12.16
N PHE A 197 13.70 -21.14 -11.93
CA PHE A 197 13.95 -20.01 -12.81
C PHE A 197 14.31 -20.50 -14.22
N VAL A 198 15.30 -21.39 -14.33
CA VAL A 198 15.71 -21.92 -15.65
C VAL A 198 14.55 -22.67 -16.32
N ALA A 199 13.85 -23.53 -15.58
CA ALA A 199 12.71 -24.29 -16.10
C ALA A 199 11.60 -23.39 -16.66
N ALA A 200 11.33 -22.25 -16.02
CA ALA A 200 10.27 -21.32 -16.45
C ALA A 200 10.56 -20.62 -17.79
N PHE A 201 11.83 -20.53 -18.20
CA PHE A 201 12.24 -19.92 -19.47
C PHE A 201 12.69 -20.93 -20.54
N GLN A 202 12.86 -22.22 -20.20
CA GLN A 202 13.38 -23.24 -21.12
C GLN A 202 12.57 -23.39 -22.40
N ASP A 203 11.24 -23.32 -22.31
CA ASP A 203 10.33 -23.52 -23.44
C ASP A 203 9.84 -22.20 -24.08
N GLN A 204 10.35 -21.05 -23.62
CA GLN A 204 9.95 -19.76 -24.17
C GLN A 204 10.65 -19.50 -25.51
N PRO A 205 9.93 -19.07 -26.56
CA PRO A 205 10.51 -18.84 -27.88
C PRO A 205 11.53 -17.68 -27.88
N ASP A 206 11.36 -16.72 -26.98
CA ASP A 206 12.26 -15.62 -26.73
C ASP A 206 12.18 -15.14 -25.26
N ILE A 207 13.29 -14.59 -24.77
CA ILE A 207 13.35 -13.94 -23.45
C ILE A 207 13.22 -12.43 -23.67
N SER A 208 12.00 -11.99 -23.97
CA SER A 208 11.67 -10.56 -24.03
C SER A 208 11.28 -10.04 -22.64
N TRP A 209 11.34 -8.72 -22.46
CA TRP A 209 10.84 -8.08 -21.23
C TRP A 209 9.37 -8.45 -20.92
N ARG A 210 8.54 -8.71 -21.95
CA ARG A 210 7.16 -9.18 -21.75
C ARG A 210 7.10 -10.59 -21.20
N THR A 211 7.95 -11.49 -21.71
CA THR A 211 8.08 -12.86 -21.20
C THR A 211 8.50 -12.84 -19.74
N ILE A 212 9.52 -12.03 -19.40
CA ILE A 212 10.00 -11.89 -18.02
C ILE A 212 8.87 -11.42 -17.09
N MET A 213 8.13 -10.36 -17.44
CA MET A 213 7.02 -9.87 -16.61
C MET A 213 5.85 -10.85 -16.48
N ASN A 214 5.67 -11.76 -17.44
CA ASN A 214 4.61 -12.78 -17.37
C ASN A 214 5.00 -13.96 -16.48
N VAL A 215 6.30 -14.21 -16.32
CA VAL A 215 6.84 -15.34 -15.55
C VAL A 215 7.23 -14.93 -14.12
N ILE A 216 7.87 -13.77 -13.96
CA ILE A 216 8.38 -13.26 -12.68
C ILE A 216 7.45 -12.17 -12.16
N ASP A 217 7.11 -12.25 -10.89
CA ASP A 217 6.20 -11.32 -10.25
C ASP A 217 6.88 -9.99 -9.89
N GLY A 218 6.10 -8.92 -9.81
CA GLY A 218 6.55 -7.61 -9.36
C GLY A 218 7.58 -6.88 -10.24
N ILE A 219 8.03 -7.49 -11.34
CA ILE A 219 8.97 -6.90 -12.30
C ILE A 219 8.25 -5.95 -13.26
N ASN A 220 8.81 -4.75 -13.42
CA ASN A 220 8.33 -3.74 -14.37
C ASN A 220 9.12 -3.82 -15.71
N PRO A 221 8.67 -3.14 -16.78
CA PRO A 221 9.36 -3.14 -18.08
C PRO A 221 10.78 -2.55 -18.09
N ILE A 222 11.14 -1.78 -17.07
CA ILE A 222 12.45 -1.11 -16.95
C ILE A 222 13.46 -2.05 -16.27
N LEU A 223 12.99 -2.88 -15.34
CA LEU A 223 13.78 -3.88 -14.62
C LEU A 223 13.94 -5.18 -15.41
N ALA A 224 12.96 -5.52 -16.25
CA ALA A 224 12.98 -6.68 -17.15
C ALA A 224 13.93 -6.47 -18.34
#